data_AF-A0A3D9IX99-F1
#
_entry.id   AF-A0A3D9IX99-F1
#
_cell.length_a   1.000
_cell.length_b   1.000
_cell.length_c   1.000
_cell.angle_alpha   90.00
_cell.angle_beta   90.00
_cell.angle_gamma   90.00
#
_symmetry.space_group_name_H-M   'P 1'
#
loop_
_entity.id
_entity.type
_entity.pdbx_description
1 polymer ?
#
loop_
_entity_poly.entity_id
_entity_poly.type
_entity_poly.pdbx_seq_one_letter_code
_entity_poly.pdbx_strand_id
1 'polypeptide(L)'
;MFNNPVLPDEDMAYTILADLKRVTREYATAATESACPVVRQMFTQLLDDTLKLQGELFSAMQQNNMYNLPSQALKPDIDKQLKSYQQTQQKTSQFVQQTQSAQANMAMNAQNGAQAPAYQ
;
A
#
# COMPACT_ATOMS: atom_id res chain seq x y z
N MET A 1 7.03 45.25 -19.38
CA MET A 1 7.06 43.91 -20.00
C MET A 1 7.18 42.90 -18.88
N PHE A 2 6.10 42.20 -18.55
CA PHE A 2 6.15 41.14 -17.54
C PHE A 2 6.80 39.90 -18.18
N ASN A 3 8.10 39.72 -17.94
CA ASN A 3 8.83 38.52 -18.33
C ASN A 3 8.40 37.41 -17.36
N ASN A 4 7.34 36.67 -17.67
CA ASN A 4 6.94 35.51 -16.89
C ASN A 4 8.00 34.42 -17.18
N PRO A 5 8.89 34.07 -16.23
CA PRO A 5 9.85 33.01 -16.47
C PRO A 5 9.06 31.72 -16.67
N VAL A 6 9.10 31.20 -17.90
CA VAL A 6 8.56 29.87 -18.19
C VAL A 6 9.50 28.88 -17.50
N LEU A 7 8.92 28.00 -16.66
CA LEU A 7 9.67 26.91 -16.04
C LEU A 7 10.38 26.09 -17.13
N PRO A 8 11.66 25.73 -16.95
CA PRO A 8 12.32 24.77 -17.83
C PRO A 8 11.52 23.47 -17.94
N ASP A 9 11.58 22.82 -19.11
CA ASP A 9 10.82 21.60 -19.38
C ASP A 9 11.09 20.49 -18.35
N GLU A 10 12.34 20.37 -17.90
CA GLU A 10 12.74 19.43 -16.85
C GLU A 10 12.03 19.73 -15.51
N ASP A 11 12.03 20.99 -15.07
CA ASP A 11 11.38 21.40 -13.82
C ASP A 11 9.86 21.25 -13.89
N MET A 12 9.27 21.54 -15.06
CA MET A 12 7.85 21.29 -15.32
C MET A 12 7.54 19.79 -15.28
N ALA A 13 8.35 18.95 -15.93
CA ALA A 13 8.18 17.50 -15.92
C ALA A 13 8.31 16.91 -14.51
N TYR A 14 9.27 17.38 -13.70
CA TYR A 14 9.39 16.98 -12.30
C TYR A 14 8.19 17.44 -11.46
N THR A 15 7.64 18.63 -11.71
CA THR A 15 6.45 19.13 -11.03
C THR A 15 5.24 18.22 -11.31
N ILE A 16 5.01 17.90 -12.59
CA ILE A 16 3.93 16.99 -13.00
C ILE A 16 4.15 15.59 -12.40
N LEU A 17 5.37 15.05 -12.49
CA LEU A 17 5.69 13.74 -11.95
C LEU A 17 5.48 13.67 -10.43
N ALA A 18 5.82 14.73 -9.69
CA ALA A 18 5.59 14.82 -8.26
C ALA A 18 4.09 14.82 -7.92
N ASP A 19 3.28 15.55 -8.68
CA ASP A 19 1.83 15.56 -8.52
C ASP A 19 1.22 14.20 -8.83
N LEU A 20 1.58 13.57 -9.95
CA LEU A 20 1.16 12.21 -10.32
C LEU A 20 1.48 11.18 -9.20
N LYS A 21 2.68 11.24 -8.62
CA LYS A 21 3.05 10.41 -7.46
C LYS A 21 2.20 10.70 -6.23
N ARG A 22 1.81 11.97 -6.00
CA ARG A 22 0.94 12.36 -4.88
C ARG A 22 -0.46 11.79 -5.08
N VAL A 23 -1.09 12.08 -6.21
CA VAL A 23 -2.48 11.65 -6.48
C VAL A 23 -2.61 10.13 -6.60
N THR A 24 -1.59 9.42 -7.08
CA THR A 24 -1.52 7.95 -7.05
C THR A 24 -1.71 7.42 -5.63
N ARG A 25 -1.00 7.98 -4.63
CA ARG A 25 -1.13 7.55 -3.23
C ARG A 25 -2.51 7.87 -2.67
N GLU A 26 -3.04 9.06 -2.97
CA GLU A 26 -4.38 9.46 -2.54
C GLU A 26 -5.48 8.55 -3.11
N TYR A 27 -5.41 8.23 -4.41
CA TYR A 27 -6.36 7.31 -5.06
C TYR A 27 -6.21 5.87 -4.57
N ALA A 28 -4.99 5.41 -4.28
CA ALA A 28 -4.77 4.11 -3.65
C ALA A 28 -5.46 4.03 -2.29
N THR A 29 -5.24 5.02 -1.41
CA THR A 29 -5.94 5.12 -0.11
C THR A 29 -7.45 5.13 -0.31
N ALA A 30 -7.95 5.97 -1.20
CA ALA A 30 -9.38 6.10 -1.44
C ALA A 30 -10.01 4.81 -2.00
N ALA A 31 -9.32 4.08 -2.89
CA ALA A 31 -9.77 2.79 -3.38
C ALA A 31 -9.81 1.74 -2.24
N THR A 32 -8.80 1.72 -1.36
CA THR A 32 -8.73 0.75 -0.26
C THR A 32 -9.70 1.05 0.89
N GLU A 33 -10.00 2.33 1.15
CA GLU A 33 -10.81 2.75 2.30
C GLU A 33 -12.27 3.06 1.97
N SER A 34 -12.63 3.14 0.68
CA SER A 34 -14.02 3.36 0.26
C SER A 34 -14.93 2.18 0.63
N ALA A 35 -15.94 2.45 1.45
CA ALA A 35 -16.99 1.49 1.80
C ALA A 35 -17.99 1.26 0.65
N CYS A 36 -18.24 2.29 -0.18
CA CYS A 36 -19.15 2.19 -1.33
C CYS A 36 -18.44 1.54 -2.53
N PRO A 37 -18.98 0.43 -3.10
CA PRO A 37 -18.35 -0.26 -4.23
C PRO A 37 -18.17 0.63 -5.48
N VAL A 38 -19.14 1.52 -5.75
CA VAL A 38 -19.08 2.43 -6.91
C VAL A 38 -17.94 3.44 -6.74
N VAL A 39 -17.78 4.01 -5.54
CA VAL A 39 -16.71 4.96 -5.24
C VAL A 39 -15.35 4.27 -5.27
N ARG A 40 -15.26 3.05 -4.74
CA ARG A 40 -14.06 2.21 -4.86
C ARG A 40 -13.67 2.01 -6.33
N GLN A 41 -14.62 1.58 -7.17
CA GLN A 41 -14.36 1.33 -8.59
C GLN A 41 -13.88 2.60 -9.32
N MET A 42 -14.48 3.75 -9.00
CA MET A 42 -14.05 5.04 -9.54
C MET A 42 -12.60 5.36 -9.17
N PHE A 43 -12.21 5.21 -7.90
CA PHE A 43 -10.83 5.45 -7.49
C PHE A 43 -9.85 4.41 -8.04
N THR A 44 -10.27 3.15 -8.20
CA THR A 44 -9.47 2.14 -8.92
C THR A 44 -9.20 2.56 -10.35
N GLN A 45 -10.20 3.08 -11.08
CA GLN A 45 -10.00 3.56 -12.45
C GLN A 45 -9.06 4.76 -12.50
N LEU A 46 -9.27 5.76 -11.63
CA LEU A 46 -8.40 6.93 -11.55
C LEU A 46 -6.96 6.55 -11.19
N LEU A 47 -6.77 5.58 -10.30
CA LEU A 47 -5.47 5.02 -9.94
C LEU A 47 -4.79 4.40 -11.16
N ASP A 48 -5.48 3.52 -11.88
CA ASP A 48 -4.93 2.84 -13.05
C ASP A 48 -4.53 3.82 -14.16
N ASP A 49 -5.36 4.83 -14.42
CA ASP A 49 -5.06 5.84 -15.44
C ASP A 49 -3.91 6.75 -15.02
N THR A 50 -3.83 7.12 -13.74
CA THR A 50 -2.71 7.91 -13.22
C THR A 50 -1.39 7.14 -13.29
N LEU A 51 -1.40 5.83 -13.01
CA LEU A 51 -0.22 4.98 -13.13
C LEU A 51 0.29 4.89 -14.58
N LYS A 52 -0.61 4.81 -15.57
CA LYS A 52 -0.23 4.86 -16.99
C LYS A 52 0.44 6.18 -17.35
N LEU A 53 -0.19 7.32 -17.00
CA LEU A 53 0.37 8.65 -17.25
C LEU A 53 1.74 8.83 -16.58
N GLN A 54 1.89 8.34 -15.35
CA GLN A 54 3.16 8.36 -14.62
C GLN A 54 4.25 7.54 -15.34
N GLY A 55 3.89 6.39 -15.91
CA GLY A 55 4.79 5.56 -16.71
C GLY A 55 5.21 6.23 -18.02
N GLU A 56 4.25 6.80 -18.75
CA GLU A 56 4.50 7.54 -19.99
C GLU A 56 5.42 8.74 -19.77
N LEU A 57 5.13 9.56 -18.75
CA LEU A 57 5.97 10.70 -18.40
C LEU A 57 7.38 10.25 -17.98
N PHE A 58 7.49 9.19 -17.18
CA PHE A 58 8.80 8.63 -16.79
C PHE A 58 9.62 8.22 -18.02
N SER A 59 9.01 7.49 -18.97
CA SER A 59 9.70 7.10 -20.21
C SER A 59 10.11 8.31 -21.05
N ALA A 60 9.24 9.32 -21.16
CA ALA A 60 9.55 10.55 -21.89
C ALA A 60 10.72 11.32 -21.23
N MET A 61 10.71 11.49 -19.91
CA MET A 61 11.79 12.15 -19.19
C MET A 61 13.12 11.37 -19.33
N GLN A 62 13.08 10.04 -19.29
CA GLN A 62 14.26 9.20 -19.49
C GLN A 62 14.86 9.35 -20.88
N GLN A 63 14.03 9.33 -21.93
CA GLN A 63 14.46 9.51 -23.33
C GLN A 63 15.11 10.89 -23.57
N ASN A 64 14.66 11.91 -22.84
CA ASN A 64 15.17 13.27 -22.94
C ASN A 64 16.31 13.58 -21.96
N ASN A 65 16.85 12.58 -21.25
CA ASN A 65 17.89 12.75 -20.22
C ASN A 65 17.49 13.73 -19.08
N MET A 66 16.19 13.88 -18.83
CA MET A 66 15.63 14.74 -17.77
C MET A 66 15.42 13.99 -16.45
N TYR A 67 15.61 12.67 -16.43
CA TYR A 67 15.39 11.85 -15.24
C TYR A 67 16.66 11.17 -14.76
N ASN A 68 17.08 11.50 -13.53
CA ASN A 68 18.16 10.80 -12.86
C ASN A 68 17.59 9.63 -12.06
N LEU A 69 17.91 8.41 -12.50
CA LEU A 69 17.57 7.22 -11.74
C LEU A 69 18.31 7.25 -10.40
N PRO A 70 17.63 6.98 -9.28
CA PRO A 70 18.32 6.82 -8.01
C PRO A 70 19.34 5.68 -8.14
N SER A 71 20.42 5.76 -7.35
CA SER A 71 21.38 4.67 -7.24
C SER A 71 20.63 3.35 -6.99
N GLN A 72 21.10 2.28 -7.61
CA GLN A 72 20.54 0.94 -7.36
C GLN A 72 20.48 0.68 -5.86
N ALA A 73 19.35 0.13 -5.40
CA ALA A 73 19.18 -0.21 -4.00
C ALA A 73 20.32 -1.14 -3.58
N LEU A 74 20.99 -0.79 -2.48
CA LEU A 74 22.08 -1.60 -1.96
C LEU A 74 21.49 -2.93 -1.50
N LYS A 75 22.09 -4.03 -1.93
CA LYS A 75 21.64 -5.38 -1.58
C LYS A 75 21.41 -5.59 -0.06
N PRO A 76 22.26 -5.05 0.84
CA PRO A 76 22.01 -5.12 2.29
C PRO A 76 20.68 -4.50 2.74
N ASP A 77 20.20 -3.42 2.09
CA ASP A 77 18.93 -2.77 2.45
C ASP A 77 17.74 -3.64 2.02
N ILE A 78 17.84 -4.26 0.84
CA ILE A 78 16.86 -5.25 0.36
C ILE A 78 16.82 -6.45 1.31
N ASP A 79 17.98 -7.00 1.68
CA ASP A 79 18.09 -8.16 2.56
C ASP A 79 17.51 -7.87 3.96
N LYS A 80 17.74 -6.66 4.48
CA LYS A 80 17.15 -6.20 5.76
C LYS A 80 15.63 -6.20 5.69
N GLN A 81 15.06 -5.66 4.61
CA GLN A 81 13.62 -5.58 4.47
C GLN A 81 12.96 -6.94 4.24
N LEU A 82 13.61 -7.79 3.46
CA LEU A 82 13.19 -9.19 3.27
C LEU A 82 13.13 -9.93 4.60
N LYS A 83 14.17 -9.80 5.43
CA LYS A 83 14.20 -10.41 6.77
C LYS A 83 13.09 -9.87 7.67
N SER A 84 12.81 -8.57 7.62
CA SER A 84 11.70 -7.95 8.36
C SER A 84 10.34 -8.52 7.95
N TYR A 85 10.11 -8.70 6.65
CA TYR A 85 8.87 -9.30 6.16
C TYR A 85 8.73 -10.78 6.51
N GLN A 86 9.81 -11.55 6.45
CA GLN A 86 9.81 -12.95 6.90
C GLN A 86 9.46 -13.05 8.39
N GLN A 87 10.03 -12.19 9.24
CA GLN A 87 9.69 -12.14 10.66
C GLN A 87 8.23 -11.74 10.89
N THR A 88 7.73 -10.77 10.12
CA THR A 88 6.34 -10.32 10.20
C THR A 88 5.40 -11.47 9.84
N GLN A 89 5.68 -12.18 8.75
CA GLN A 89 4.90 -13.36 8.33
C GLN A 89 4.87 -14.44 9.42
N GLN A 90 6.02 -14.76 10.03
CA GLN A 90 6.08 -15.73 11.12
C GLN A 90 5.23 -15.30 12.32
N LYS A 91 5.34 -14.04 12.74
CA LYS A 91 4.53 -13.48 13.84
C LYS A 91 3.04 -13.53 13.53
N THR A 92 2.64 -13.19 12.30
CA THR A 92 1.25 -13.26 11.86
C THR A 92 0.73 -14.70 11.93
N SER A 93 1.48 -15.69 11.45
CA SER A 93 1.10 -17.10 11.51
C SER A 93 0.93 -17.58 12.95
N GLN A 94 1.85 -17.22 13.86
CA GLN A 94 1.75 -17.55 15.28
C GLN A 94 0.51 -16.90 15.92
N PHE A 95 0.25 -15.63 15.62
CA PHE A 95 -0.92 -14.91 16.11
C PHE A 95 -2.23 -15.58 15.67
N VAL A 96 -2.33 -15.97 14.39
CA VAL A 96 -3.50 -16.69 13.87
C VAL A 96 -3.71 -18.03 14.58
N GLN A 97 -2.64 -18.81 14.77
CA GLN A 97 -2.70 -20.09 15.49
C GLN A 97 -3.11 -19.93 16.96
N GLN A 98 -2.58 -18.92 17.65
CA GLN A 98 -2.96 -18.60 19.03
C GLN A 98 -4.42 -18.17 19.12
N THR A 99 -4.90 -17.35 18.18
CA THR A 99 -6.29 -16.88 18.14
C THR A 99 -7.27 -18.03 17.88
N GLN A 100 -6.95 -18.91 16.94
CA GLN A 100 -7.77 -20.09 16.64
C GLN A 100 -7.80 -21.08 17.81
N SER A 101 -6.66 -21.34 18.46
CA SER A 101 -6.60 -22.25 19.62
C SER A 101 -7.33 -21.67 20.84
N ALA A 102 -7.27 -20.34 21.06
CA ALA A 102 -8.05 -19.66 22.08
C ALA A 102 -9.57 -19.76 21.83
N GLN A 103 -10.02 -19.59 20.57
CA GLN A 103 -11.43 -19.79 20.19
C GLN A 103 -11.88 -21.25 20.39
N ALA A 104 -11.04 -22.23 20.03
CA ALA A 104 -11.36 -23.64 20.23
C ALA A 104 -11.51 -24.00 21.72
N ASN A 105 -10.64 -23.48 22.59
CA ASN A 105 -10.75 -23.67 24.04
C ASN A 105 -11.99 -23.00 24.64
N MET A 106 -12.42 -21.85 24.10
CA MET A 106 -13.64 -21.17 24.54
C MET A 106 -14.91 -21.94 24.14
N ALA A 107 -14.93 -22.54 22.94
CA ALA A 107 -16.00 -23.43 22.50
C ALA A 107 -16.09 -24.72 23.33
N MET A 108 -14.95 -25.31 23.71
CA MET A 108 -14.88 -26.48 24.61
C MET A 108 -15.37 -26.19 26.04
N ASN A 109 -15.06 -25.00 26.59
CA ASN A 109 -15.53 -24.62 27.93
C ASN A 109 -17.03 -24.28 27.96
N ALA A 110 -17.59 -23.75 26.86
CA ALA A 110 -19.03 -23.52 26.75
C ALA A 110 -19.84 -24.84 26.72
N GLN A 111 -19.22 -25.95 26.28
CA GLN A 111 -19.88 -27.26 26.21
C GLN A 111 -19.79 -28.07 27.51
N ASN A 112 -18.81 -27.80 28.39
CA ASN A 112 -18.64 -28.47 29.68
C ASN A 112 -19.30 -27.75 30.88
N GLY A 113 -19.87 -26.56 30.69
CA GLY A 113 -20.54 -25.78 31.75
C GLY A 113 -22.01 -26.12 32.02
N ALA A 114 -22.60 -27.11 31.33
CA ALA A 114 -24.03 -27.41 31.39
C ALA A 114 -24.41 -28.55 32.38
N GLN A 115 -23.66 -28.73 33.47
CA GLN A 115 -24.03 -29.69 34.52
C GLN A 115 -23.99 -29.00 35.90
N ALA A 116 -25.08 -28.28 36.21
CA ALA A 116 -25.32 -27.72 37.53
C ALA A 116 -25.69 -28.83 38.53
N PRO A 117 -25.14 -28.83 39.76
CA PRO A 117 -25.50 -29.81 40.78
C PRO A 117 -26.93 -29.55 41.28
N ALA A 118 -27.76 -30.59 41.27
CA ALA A 118 -29.08 -30.57 41.89
C ALA A 118 -28.93 -30.47 43.41
N TYR A 119 -29.32 -29.33 43.98
CA TYR A 119 -29.42 -29.15 45.43
C TYR A 119 -30.69 -29.90 45.92
N GLN A 120 -30.48 -30.79 46.91
CA GLN A 120 -31.51 -31.52 47.67
C GLN A 120 -32.15 -30.64 48.74
#